data_AF-A0AAD5X1U2-F1
#
_entry.id   AF-A0AAD5X1U2-F1
#
_cell.length_a   1.000
_cell.length_b   1.000
_cell.length_c   1.000
_cell.angle_alpha   90.00
_cell.angle_beta   90.00
_cell.angle_gamma   90.00
#
_symmetry.space_group_name_H-M   'P 1'
#
loop_
_entity.id
_entity.type
_entity.pdbx_description
1 polymer ?
#
loop_
_entity_poly.entity_id
_entity_poly.type
_entity_poly.pdbx_seq_one_letter_code
_entity_poly.pdbx_strand_id
1 'polypeptide(L)'
;MSHGKYIVVFKEGTAQDLIDGAEQDVIAQGGKITHRYSATFKGFAAEIPDNALSVFTTNVAVDSIEPDGEVSIYAKQQLAKK
;
A
#
# COMPACT_ATOMS: atom_id res chain seq x y z
N MET A 1 -2.84 17.04 -9.90
CA MET A 1 -2.77 16.18 -8.71
C MET A 1 -1.97 14.94 -9.10
N SER A 2 -0.76 14.78 -8.57
CA SER A 2 0.02 13.55 -8.77
C SER A 2 -0.58 12.42 -7.92
N HIS A 3 -0.59 11.22 -8.48
CA HIS A 3 -1.02 10.00 -7.80
C HIS A 3 0.21 9.09 -7.76
N GLY A 4 0.58 8.64 -6.56
CA GLY A 4 1.59 7.60 -6.40
C GLY A 4 0.95 6.23 -6.31
N LYS A 5 1.68 5.18 -6.70
CA LYS A 5 1.29 3.79 -6.47
C LYS A 5 1.93 3.31 -5.19
N TYR A 6 1.14 2.72 -4.31
CA TYR A 6 1.58 2.27 -3.00
C TYR A 6 1.06 0.88 -2.71
N ILE A 7 1.86 0.06 -2.04
CA ILE A 7 1.45 -1.18 -1.42
C ILE A 7 1.29 -0.91 0.07
N VAL A 8 0.09 -1.16 0.59
CA VAL A 8 -0.23 -1.07 2.02
C VAL A 8 -0.30 -2.49 2.57
N VAL A 9 0.54 -2.75 3.57
CA VAL A 9 0.59 -4.05 4.27
C VAL A 9 0.00 -3.86 5.66
N PHE A 10 -0.88 -4.77 6.07
CA PHE A 10 -1.47 -4.78 7.41
C PHE A 10 -0.81 -5.84 8.28
N LYS A 11 -0.83 -5.59 9.59
CA LYS A 11 -0.33 -6.55 10.59
C LYS A 11 -1.07 -7.88 10.52
N GLU A 12 -0.36 -8.97 10.80
CA GLU A 12 -0.97 -10.28 10.95
C GLU A 12 -2.08 -10.26 12.01
N GLY A 13 -3.22 -10.88 11.69
CA GLY A 13 -4.39 -10.89 12.57
C GLY A 13 -5.32 -9.68 12.44
N THR A 14 -5.02 -8.70 11.59
CA THR A 14 -5.95 -7.59 11.29
C THR A 14 -7.28 -8.13 10.74
N ALA A 15 -8.38 -7.69 11.34
CA ALA A 15 -9.73 -8.07 10.92
C ALA A 15 -10.00 -7.58 9.49
N GLN A 16 -10.75 -8.38 8.70
CA GLN A 16 -11.04 -8.04 7.31
C GLN A 16 -11.81 -6.72 7.20
N ASP A 17 -12.75 -6.46 8.12
CA ASP A 17 -13.55 -5.24 8.15
C ASP A 17 -12.69 -3.96 8.28
N LEU A 18 -11.54 -4.04 8.96
CA LEU A 18 -10.61 -2.91 9.08
C LEU A 18 -9.86 -2.64 7.77
N ILE A 19 -9.56 -3.69 7.02
CA ILE A 19 -8.92 -3.59 5.70
C ILE A 19 -9.91 -3.02 4.71
N ASP A 20 -11.14 -3.54 4.71
CA ASP A 20 -12.22 -3.05 3.85
C ASP A 20 -12.53 -1.58 4.15
N GLY A 21 -12.52 -1.18 5.43
CA GLY A 21 -12.63 0.22 5.84
C GLY A 21 -11.50 1.09 5.30
N ALA A 22 -10.25 0.64 5.44
CA ALA A 22 -9.10 1.35 4.88
C ALA A 22 -9.16 1.48 3.35
N GLU A 23 -9.67 0.47 2.65
CA GLU A 23 -9.91 0.57 1.20
C GLU A 23 -10.97 1.61 0.85
N GLN A 24 -12.07 1.68 1.62
CA GLN A 24 -13.08 2.72 1.42
C GLN A 24 -12.51 4.11 1.68
N ASP A 25 -11.65 4.27 2.68
CA ASP A 25 -10.98 5.54 2.96
C ASP A 25 -10.07 5.98 1.81
N VAL A 26 -9.36 5.05 1.17
CA VAL A 26 -8.57 5.33 -0.06
C VAL A 26 -9.50 5.84 -1.15
N ILE A 27 -10.61 5.14 -1.41
CA ILE A 27 -11.55 5.47 -2.50
C ILE A 27 -12.22 6.82 -2.23
N ALA A 28 -12.63 7.08 -0.99
CA ALA A 28 -13.26 8.34 -0.58
C ALA A 28 -12.33 9.56 -0.76
N GLN A 29 -11.01 9.35 -0.65
CA GLN A 29 -10.00 10.38 -0.88
C GLN A 29 -9.62 10.54 -2.35
N GLY A 30 -10.29 9.85 -3.27
CA GLY A 30 -10.01 9.90 -4.70
C GLY A 30 -8.90 8.96 -5.16
N GLY A 31 -8.50 8.01 -4.31
CA GLY A 31 -7.61 6.92 -4.67
C GLY A 31 -8.34 5.74 -5.32
N LYS A 32 -7.57 4.77 -5.78
CA LYS A 32 -8.07 3.59 -6.47
C LYS A 32 -7.31 2.35 -6.04
N ILE A 33 -8.02 1.31 -5.61
CA ILE A 33 -7.43 0.01 -5.33
C ILE A 33 -7.07 -0.67 -6.66
N THR A 34 -5.80 -1.04 -6.84
CA THR A 34 -5.27 -1.71 -8.04
C THR A 34 -5.11 -3.20 -7.85
N HIS A 35 -4.84 -3.65 -6.62
CA HIS A 35 -4.66 -5.06 -6.30
C HIS A 35 -5.01 -5.37 -4.85
N ARG A 36 -5.49 -6.58 -4.54
CA ARG A 36 -5.74 -7.05 -3.17
C ARG A 36 -4.93 -8.30 -2.89
N TYR A 37 -4.26 -8.32 -1.75
CA TYR A 37 -3.50 -9.45 -1.23
C TYR A 37 -4.27 -10.08 -0.05
N SER A 38 -4.69 -11.33 -0.21
CA SER A 38 -5.47 -12.08 0.79
C SER A 38 -4.87 -13.43 1.17
N ALA A 39 -3.81 -13.88 0.50
CA ALA A 39 -3.26 -15.22 0.68
C ALA A 39 -2.23 -15.28 1.82
N THR A 40 -1.00 -14.83 1.56
CA THR A 40 0.13 -14.97 2.51
C THR A 40 0.25 -13.80 3.46
N PHE A 41 -0.19 -12.61 3.05
CA PHE A 41 -0.26 -11.42 3.87
C PHE A 41 -1.53 -10.65 3.52
N LYS A 42 -1.98 -9.84 4.46
CA LYS A 42 -3.14 -8.99 4.28
C LYS A 42 -2.68 -7.61 3.83
N GLY A 43 -3.13 -7.17 2.66
CA GLY A 43 -2.69 -5.91 2.08
C GLY A 43 -3.44 -5.56 0.81
N PHE A 44 -3.21 -4.36 0.30
CA PHE A 44 -3.67 -3.97 -1.02
C PHE A 44 -2.68 -3.01 -1.68
N ALA A 45 -2.65 -3.01 -3.01
CA ALA A 45 -2.00 -1.98 -3.78
C ALA A 45 -3.05 -0.95 -4.20
N ALA A 46 -2.69 0.34 -4.14
CA ALA A 46 -3.56 1.43 -4.51
C ALA A 46 -2.81 2.59 -5.17
N GLU A 47 -3.49 3.27 -6.08
CA GLU A 47 -3.14 4.61 -6.54
C GLU A 47 -3.71 5.61 -5.53
N ILE A 48 -2.83 6.32 -4.84
CA ILE A 48 -3.20 7.25 -3.77
C ILE A 48 -2.74 8.65 -4.19
N PRO A 49 -3.63 9.67 -4.12
CA PRO A 49 -3.23 11.06 -4.27
C PRO A 49 -2.19 11.45 -3.22
N ASP A 50 -1.18 12.24 -3.58
CA ASP A 50 -0.08 12.56 -2.64
C ASP A 50 -0.57 13.29 -1.36
N ASN A 51 -1.69 14.01 -1.44
CA ASN A 51 -2.33 14.68 -0.30
C ASN A 51 -3.12 13.73 0.62
N ALA A 52 -3.34 12.48 0.22
CA ALA A 52 -4.08 11.46 0.97
C ALA A 52 -3.16 10.51 1.76
N LEU A 53 -1.84 10.57 1.54
CA LEU A 53 -0.86 9.69 2.19
C LEU A 53 -0.78 9.87 3.71
N SER A 54 -1.01 11.10 4.19
CA SER A 54 -0.96 11.43 5.63
C SER A 54 -2.02 10.68 6.45
N VAL A 55 -3.09 10.18 5.82
CA VAL A 55 -4.14 9.42 6.50
C VAL A 55 -3.69 8.00 6.83
N PHE A 56 -2.81 7.40 6.02
CA PHE A 56 -2.29 6.05 6.26
C PHE A 56 -1.20 6.02 7.33
N THR A 57 -0.45 7.12 7.52
CA THR A 57 0.53 7.22 8.62
C THR A 57 -0.10 7.19 10.01
N THR A 58 -1.40 7.44 10.14
CA THR A 58 -2.13 7.41 11.41
C THR A 58 -2.87 6.09 11.67
N ASN A 59 -2.91 5.16 10.72
CA ASN A 59 -3.65 3.91 10.89
C ASN A 59 -2.79 2.85 11.60
N VAL A 60 -3.11 2.58 12.87
CA VAL A 60 -2.39 1.67 13.77
C VAL A 60 -2.32 0.21 13.26
N ALA A 61 -3.24 -0.17 12.37
CA ALA A 61 -3.29 -1.50 11.77
C ALA A 61 -2.34 -1.68 10.57
N VAL A 62 -1.86 -0.58 9.99
CA VAL A 62 -0.88 -0.61 8.90
C VAL A 62 0.48 -0.98 9.49
N ASP A 63 1.11 -1.98 8.87
CA ASP A 63 2.46 -2.43 9.21
C ASP A 63 3.50 -1.65 8.41
N SER A 64 3.28 -1.55 7.09
CA SER A 64 4.15 -0.78 6.20
C SER A 64 3.40 -0.20 5.00
N ILE A 65 3.97 0.88 4.44
CA ILE A 65 3.54 1.49 3.19
C ILE A 65 4.78 1.63 2.31
N GLU A 66 4.76 0.99 1.14
CA GLU A 66 5.89 0.98 0.23
C GLU A 66 5.49 1.57 -1.13
N PRO A 67 6.34 2.41 -1.75
CA PRO A 67 6.13 2.83 -3.13
C PRO A 67 6.15 1.61 -4.06
N ASP A 68 5.09 1.43 -4.83
CA ASP A 68 4.97 0.36 -5.83
C ASP A 68 5.70 0.77 -7.12
N GLY A 69 7.02 0.60 -7.11
CA GLY A 69 7.92 0.92 -8.20
C GLY A 69 8.39 -0.31 -8.98
N GLU A 70 8.63 -0.15 -10.28
CA GLU A 70 9.23 -1.19 -11.09
C GLU A 70 10.68 -1.49 -10.64
N VAL A 71 10.95 -2.76 -10.35
CA VAL A 71 12.31 -3.24 -10.07
C VAL A 71 12.85 -3.99 -11.27
N SER A 72 13.92 -3.47 -11.89
CA SER A 72 14.61 -4.13 -12.99
C SER A 72 15.66 -5.15 -12.53
N ILE A 73 16.02 -6.11 -13.38
CA ILE A 73 17.12 -7.06 -13.13
C ILE A 73 18.43 -6.32 -12.81
N TYR A 74 18.66 -5.21 -13.49
CA TYR A 74 19.80 -4.33 -13.25
C TYR A 74 19.78 -3.73 -11.83
N ALA A 75 18.62 -3.23 -11.38
CA ALA A 75 18.48 -2.70 -10.02
C ALA A 75 18.79 -3.77 -8.95
N LYS A 76 18.30 -5.00 -9.14
CA LYS A 76 18.59 -6.14 -8.23
C LYS A 76 20.08 -6.46 -8.16
N GLN A 77 20.78 -6.45 -9.30
CA GLN A 77 22.23 -6.71 -9.34
C GLN A 77 23.05 -5.64 -8.61
N GLN A 78 22.60 -4.38 -8.57
CA GLN A 78 23.30 -3.32 -7.87
C GLN A 78 23.05 -3.36 -6.35
N LEU A 79 21.83 -3.72 -5.93
CA LEU A 79 21.49 -3.87 -4.51
C LEU A 79 22.20 -5.07 -3.86
N ALA A 80 22.38 -6.18 -4.60
CA ALA A 80 23.07 -7.38 -4.12
C ALA A 80 24.60 -7.22 -3.97
N LYS A 81 25.17 -6.09 -4.37
CA LYS A 81 26.61 -5.78 -4.28
C LYS A 81 26.98 -4.91 -3.08
N LYS A 82 26.00 -4.52 -2.26
CA LYS A 82 26.22 -3.86 -0.97
C LYS A 82 26.27 -4.87 0.16
#